data_AF-Q9FUF7-F1
#
_entry.id   AF-Q9FUF7-F1
#
_cell.length_a   1.000
_cell.length_b   1.000
_cell.length_c   1.000
_cell.angle_alpha   90.00
_cell.angle_beta   90.00
_cell.angle_gamma   90.00
#
_symmetry.space_group_name_H-M   'P 1'
#
loop_
_entity.id
_entity.type
_entity.pdbx_description
1 polymer ?
#
loop_
_entity_poly.entity_id
_entity_poly.type
_entity_poly.pdbx_seq_one_letter_code
_entity_poly.pdbx_strand_id
1 'polypeptide(L)'
;GGKKGGFIVSSHLQGESVQDWREIVTYFSYPIRNRDYSRWPNTPPRWKAVTEEYSQKLMGLACKLLEVLSEAMGLEKESSNKACVDM
;
A
#
# COMPACT_ATOMS: atom_id res chain seq x y z
N GLY A 1 -1.55 -7.81 17.94
CA GLY A 1 -0.67 -8.70 17.16
C GLY A 1 -1.30 -8.94 15.81
N GLY A 2 -0.78 -8.33 14.75
CA GLY A 2 -1.41 -8.33 13.43
C GLY A 2 -0.54 -9.04 12.42
N LYS A 3 -1.05 -10.11 11.81
CA LYS A 3 -0.33 -10.76 10.71
C LYS A 3 -0.12 -9.73 9.58
N LYS A 4 1.07 -9.64 8.98
CA LYS A 4 1.40 -8.76 7.81
C LYS A 4 0.63 -9.11 6.51
N GLY A 5 -0.70 -9.04 6.50
CA GLY A 5 -1.55 -9.24 5.30
C GLY A 5 -2.49 -10.45 5.34
N GLY A 6 -2.93 -10.92 4.18
CA GLY A 6 -3.84 -12.05 4.02
C GLY A 6 -5.33 -11.65 3.97
N PHE A 7 -6.19 -12.67 3.90
CA PHE A 7 -7.64 -12.51 3.88
C PHE A 7 -8.20 -12.41 5.30
N ILE A 8 -9.08 -11.44 5.53
CA ILE A 8 -9.73 -11.16 6.80
C ILE A 8 -11.22 -10.94 6.51
N VAL A 9 -12.08 -11.66 7.24
CA VAL A 9 -13.55 -11.50 7.20
C VAL A 9 -13.98 -10.70 8.42
N SER A 10 -14.89 -9.74 8.25
CA SER A 10 -15.52 -8.99 9.35
C SER A 10 -14.50 -8.39 10.31
N SER A 11 -13.74 -7.40 9.83
CA SER A 11 -12.83 -6.65 10.70
C SER A 11 -13.65 -5.74 11.62
N HIS A 12 -13.77 -6.08 12.90
CA HIS A 12 -13.94 -5.05 13.92
C HIS A 12 -12.54 -4.50 14.19
N LEU A 13 -12.23 -3.31 13.68
CA LEU A 13 -11.03 -2.63 14.14
C LEU A 13 -11.28 -2.24 15.60
N GLN A 14 -10.28 -2.47 16.46
CA GLN A 14 -10.42 -2.27 17.89
C GLN A 14 -10.84 -0.82 18.18
N GLY A 15 -12.07 -0.63 18.66
CA GLY A 15 -12.64 0.69 18.97
C GLY A 15 -13.78 1.16 18.05
N GLU A 16 -14.15 0.41 17.01
CA GLU A 16 -15.30 0.75 16.17
C GLU A 16 -16.63 0.48 16.89
N SER A 17 -17.62 1.38 16.78
CA SER A 17 -18.92 1.19 17.44
C SER A 17 -19.84 0.20 16.71
N VAL A 18 -19.52 -0.15 15.47
CA VAL A 18 -20.32 -0.99 14.58
C VAL A 18 -19.39 -1.97 13.86
N GLN A 19 -19.91 -3.14 13.47
CA GLN A 19 -19.19 -4.10 12.65
C GLN A 19 -19.40 -3.78 11.16
N ASP A 20 -18.31 -3.71 10.41
CA ASP A 20 -18.38 -3.52 8.97
C ASP A 20 -18.74 -4.84 8.27
N TRP A 21 -19.80 -4.80 7.45
CA TRP A 21 -20.14 -5.88 6.54
C TRP A 21 -19.19 -5.85 5.33
N ARG A 22 -17.94 -6.27 5.54
CA ARG A 22 -16.93 -6.34 4.48
C ARG A 22 -15.94 -7.47 4.72
N GLU A 23 -15.35 -7.89 3.60
CA GLU A 23 -14.20 -8.79 3.56
C GLU A 23 -13.01 -8.03 2.98
N ILE A 24 -11.81 -8.28 3.50
CA ILE A 24 -10.59 -7.53 3.15
C ILE A 24 -9.48 -8.51 2.80
N VAL A 25 -8.78 -8.25 1.69
CA VAL A 25 -7.48 -8.85 1.38
C VAL A 25 -6.42 -7.77 1.52
N THR A 26 -5.52 -7.94 2.48
CA THR A 26 -4.40 -7.01 2.68
C THR A 26 -3.12 -7.62 2.13
N TYR A 27 -2.43 -6.90 1.26
CA TYR A 27 -1.12 -7.27 0.74
C TYR A 27 -0.20 -6.05 0.76
N PHE A 28 1.08 -6.27 1.05
CA PHE A 28 2.08 -5.22 1.08
C PHE A 28 2.90 -5.27 -0.21
N SER A 29 2.86 -4.19 -0.99
CA SER A 29 3.55 -4.06 -2.27
C SER A 29 4.83 -3.25 -2.23
N TYR A 30 5.12 -2.55 -1.13
CA TYR A 30 6.39 -1.86 -0.91
C TYR A 30 6.88 -2.01 0.53
N PRO A 31 8.20 -1.91 0.76
CA PRO A 31 9.24 -1.85 -0.26
C PRO A 31 9.39 -3.18 -1.02
N ILE A 32 9.83 -3.15 -2.28
CA ILE A 32 9.87 -4.35 -3.16
C ILE A 32 10.64 -5.51 -2.51
N ARG A 33 11.77 -5.20 -1.84
CA ARG A 33 12.60 -6.15 -1.09
C ARG A 33 11.86 -6.89 0.04
N ASN A 34 10.76 -6.34 0.54
CA ASN A 34 9.98 -6.89 1.64
C ASN A 34 8.67 -7.56 1.16
N ARG A 35 8.45 -7.70 -0.16
CA ARG A 35 7.25 -8.37 -0.68
C ARG A 35 7.25 -9.86 -0.31
N ASP A 36 6.20 -10.27 0.38
CA ASP A 36 5.97 -11.68 0.70
C ASP A 36 4.90 -12.28 -0.24
N TYR A 37 5.36 -12.85 -1.35
CA TYR A 37 4.48 -13.47 -2.35
C TYR A 37 3.75 -14.72 -1.86
N SER A 38 4.11 -15.28 -0.69
CA SER A 38 3.37 -16.39 -0.08
C SER A 38 2.01 -15.93 0.47
N ARG A 39 1.86 -14.62 0.70
CA ARG A 39 0.63 -13.99 1.22
C ARG A 39 -0.22 -13.36 0.13
N TRP A 40 0.29 -13.34 -1.09
CA TRP A 40 -0.34 -12.81 -2.28
C TRP A 40 -1.22 -13.93 -2.90
N PRO A 41 -2.46 -13.63 -3.34
CA PRO A 41 -3.29 -14.61 -4.04
C PRO A 41 -2.59 -15.26 -5.24
N ASN A 42 -2.74 -16.57 -5.36
CA ASN A 42 -2.28 -17.35 -6.53
C ASN A 42 -3.38 -17.51 -7.59
N THR A 43 -4.62 -17.15 -7.28
CA THR A 43 -5.76 -17.23 -8.18
C THR A 43 -6.50 -15.89 -8.16
N PRO A 44 -6.82 -15.30 -9.34
CA PRO A 44 -6.49 -15.80 -10.68
C PRO A 44 -4.99 -15.74 -11.00
N PRO A 45 -4.47 -16.51 -11.98
CA PRO A 45 -3.03 -16.60 -12.27
C PRO A 45 -2.34 -15.26 -12.56
N ARG A 46 -3.08 -14.28 -13.09
CA ARG A 46 -2.56 -12.94 -13.40
C ARG A 46 -2.51 -11.98 -12.22
N TRP A 47 -3.04 -12.37 -11.05
CA TRP A 47 -3.20 -11.48 -9.91
C TRP A 47 -1.87 -10.83 -9.49
N LYS A 48 -0.78 -11.61 -9.42
CA LYS A 48 0.54 -11.11 -9.00
C LYS A 48 1.07 -10.08 -9.98
N ALA A 49 1.17 -10.44 -11.26
CA ALA A 49 1.67 -9.55 -12.31
C ALA A 49 0.89 -8.23 -12.41
N VAL A 50 -0.45 -8.29 -12.35
CA VAL A 50 -1.30 -7.09 -12.40
C VAL A 50 -1.09 -6.22 -11.16
N THR A 51 -0.98 -6.84 -9.97
CA THR A 51 -0.76 -6.11 -8.72
C THR A 51 0.62 -5.46 -8.68
N GLU A 52 1.66 -6.11 -9.21
CA GLU A 52 3.00 -5.55 -9.32
C GLU A 52 3.00 -4.31 -10.22
N GLU A 53 2.43 -4.42 -11.43
CA GLU A 53 2.33 -3.32 -12.38
C GLU A 53 1.53 -2.14 -11.81
N TYR A 54 0.38 -2.43 -11.21
CA TYR A 54 -0.44 -1.42 -10.54
C TYR A 54 0.34 -0.71 -9.43
N SER A 55 1.03 -1.48 -8.58
CA SER A 55 1.80 -0.92 -7.47
C SER A 55 2.94 -0.02 -7.95
N GLN A 56 3.61 -0.39 -9.05
CA GLN A 56 4.65 0.45 -9.66
C GLN A 56 4.09 1.77 -10.18
N LYS A 57 2.96 1.74 -10.88
CA LYS A 57 2.28 2.96 -11.37
C LYS A 57 1.81 3.83 -10.20
N LEU A 58 1.25 3.22 -9.16
CA LEU A 58 0.78 3.91 -7.97
C LEU A 58 1.93 4.59 -7.21
N MET A 59 3.09 3.93 -7.10
CA MET A 59 4.28 4.54 -6.50
C MET A 59 4.74 5.77 -7.29
N GLY A 60 4.80 5.68 -8.62
CA GLY A 60 5.13 6.82 -9.47
C GLY A 60 4.14 7.99 -9.32
N LEU A 61 2.85 7.70 -9.17
CA LEU A 61 1.83 8.70 -8.88
C LEU A 61 2.02 9.34 -7.50
N ALA A 62 2.26 8.53 -6.47
CA ALA A 62 2.49 9.00 -5.10
C ALA A 62 3.71 9.94 -5.04
N CYS A 63 4.81 9.58 -5.69
CA CYS A 63 6.00 10.45 -5.75
C CYS A 63 5.69 11.80 -6.40
N LYS A 64 4.93 11.83 -7.49
CA LYS A 64 4.52 13.09 -8.15
C LYS A 64 3.62 13.94 -7.26
N LEU A 65 2.69 13.32 -6.52
CA LEU A 65 1.83 14.04 -5.59
C LEU A 65 2.65 14.68 -4.45
N LEU A 66 3.60 13.94 -3.89
CA LEU A 66 4.52 14.44 -2.86
C LEU A 66 5.40 15.58 -3.38
N GLU A 67 5.81 15.55 -4.67
CA GLU A 67 6.51 16.67 -5.30
C GLU A 67 5.66 17.94 -5.33
N VAL A 68 4.42 17.83 -5.82
CA VAL A 68 3.47 18.94 -5.88
C VAL A 68 3.19 19.51 -4.49
N LEU A 69 3.03 18.64 -3.49
CA LEU A 69 2.84 19.06 -2.10
C LEU A 69 4.07 19.78 -1.53
N SER A 70 5.28 19.31 -1.87
CA SER A 70 6.52 19.97 -1.46
C SER A 70 6.59 21.39 -2.01
N GLU A 71 6.33 21.54 -3.32
CA GLU A 71 6.31 22.85 -3.98
C GLU A 71 5.23 23.77 -3.38
N ALA A 72 4.04 23.24 -3.10
CA ALA A 72 2.94 24.01 -2.48
C ALA A 72 3.29 24.54 -1.07
N MET A 73 4.18 23.86 -0.35
CA MET A 73 4.70 24.29 0.95
C MET A 73 5.95 25.19 0.83
N GLY A 74 6.41 25.51 -0.38
CA GLY A 74 7.64 26.28 -0.61
C GLY A 74 8.93 25.50 -0.36
N LEU A 75 8.87 24.16 -0.36
CA LEU A 75 10.03 23.29 -0.20
C LEU A 75 10.66 22.94 -1.55
N GLU A 76 11.89 22.39 -1.52
CA GLU A 76 12.47 21.73 -2.70
C GLU A 76 11.53 20.61 -3.16
N LYS A 77 11.29 20.53 -4.46
CA LYS A 77 10.39 19.57 -5.10
C LYS A 77 10.52 18.14 -4.58
N GLU A 78 11.75 17.65 -4.38
CA GLU A 78 11.98 16.26 -3.95
C GLU A 78 12.01 16.07 -2.42
N SER A 79 11.79 17.12 -1.62
CA SER A 79 11.94 17.08 -0.16
C SER A 79 11.07 16.03 0.50
N SER A 80 9.75 16.01 0.21
CA SER A 80 8.84 15.03 0.80
C SER A 80 9.12 13.61 0.29
N ASN A 81 9.53 13.46 -0.99
CA ASN A 81 9.91 12.16 -1.51
C ASN A 81 11.10 11.58 -0.76
N LYS A 82 12.19 12.36 -0.63
CA LYS A 82 13.42 11.96 0.07
C LYS A 82 13.14 11.56 1.53
N ALA A 83 12.27 12.32 2.22
CA ALA A 83 11.87 11.99 3.58
C ALA A 83 11.10 10.66 3.70
N CYS A 84 10.40 10.23 2.63
CA CYS A 84 9.64 8.99 2.59
C CYS A 84 10.45 7.77 2.12
N VAL A 85 11.68 7.93 1.61
CA VAL A 85 12.51 6.82 1.07
C VAL A 85 12.93 5.81 2.15
N ASP A 86 12.91 6.19 3.43
CA ASP A 86 13.31 5.35 4.55
C ASP A 86 12.17 4.52 5.19
N MET A 87 10.95 4.54 4.62
CA MET A 87 9.80 3.72 5.08
C MET A 87 9.76 2.32 4.42
#